data_AF-A0A8B7TKH5-F1
#
_entry.id   AF-A0A8B7TKH5-F1
#
_cell.length_a   1.000
_cell.length_b   1.000
_cell.length_c   1.000
_cell.angle_alpha   90.00
_cell.angle_beta   90.00
_cell.angle_gamma   90.00
#
_symmetry.space_group_name_H-M   'P 1'
#
loop_
_entity.id
_entity.type
_entity.pdbx_description
1 polymer ?
#
loop_
_entity_poly.entity_id
_entity_poly.type
_entity_poly.pdbx_seq_one_letter_code
_entity_poly.pdbx_strand_id
1 'polypeptide(L)'
;MDQTQRIPDQPHSIPTSQPRKKMTSMLSFFSKVSWKLKFQKQEPLKNVFFMLAERAQDPSAKKRHLAMRSLGTMACEDPEQVRKYKKIMLDLLVHGLYDPVSSEVIYESVKTLTIILGKIQGKGLGSFFIDITLQTRTLLDDENDSMRYSAFVLFGQLAAFAGRKWKKFFIGQVKQTRDSLLIHLQDRNPHVAKACKTTFQACSPYLKLRKEYNFQSDEDQRNPKLCRQLSHYHPELLQFFYANKIL
;
A
#
# COMPACT_ATOMS: atom_id res chain seq x y z
N MET A 1 68.60 15.59 36.34
CA MET A 1 68.31 15.14 34.96
C MET A 1 67.48 13.87 35.10
N ASP A 2 66.19 13.97 35.40
CA ASP A 2 65.05 14.47 34.62
C ASP A 2 64.44 13.41 33.69
N GLN A 3 63.10 13.34 33.73
CA GLN A 3 62.14 12.54 32.94
C GLN A 3 61.87 11.10 33.41
N THR A 4 60.98 10.82 34.37
CA THR A 4 59.49 11.00 34.45
C THR A 4 58.70 9.88 33.76
N GLN A 5 58.32 8.86 34.54
CA GLN A 5 57.14 8.02 34.31
C GLN A 5 56.24 8.13 35.55
N ARG A 6 55.03 8.65 35.39
CA ARG A 6 53.94 8.60 36.39
C ARG A 6 52.71 7.94 35.77
N ILE A 7 52.11 7.05 36.56
CA ILE A 7 50.73 6.56 36.50
C ILE A 7 49.86 7.52 37.37
N PRO A 8 48.51 7.47 37.42
CA PRO A 8 47.43 7.19 36.45
C PRO A 8 46.53 8.45 36.25
N ASP A 9 45.56 8.40 35.32
CA ASP A 9 44.19 8.95 35.54
C ASP A 9 43.26 8.65 34.33
N GLN A 10 42.10 8.05 34.60
CA GLN A 10 40.87 8.15 33.77
C GLN A 10 40.28 9.57 33.92
N PRO A 11 39.37 10.12 33.05
CA PRO A 11 38.23 9.41 32.43
C PRO A 11 37.81 9.89 31.02
N HIS A 12 36.72 9.28 30.54
CA HIS A 12 35.69 9.79 29.60
C HIS A 12 35.57 9.10 28.23
N SER A 13 34.71 8.08 28.25
CA SER A 13 33.85 7.66 27.16
C SER A 13 33.14 8.84 26.48
N ILE A 14 33.35 9.00 25.18
CA ILE A 14 32.50 9.83 24.32
C ILE A 14 31.35 8.95 23.83
N PRO A 15 30.08 9.25 24.18
CA PRO A 15 28.93 8.65 23.52
C PRO A 15 28.60 9.48 22.29
N THR A 16 28.90 8.99 21.08
CA THR A 16 28.28 9.53 19.87
C THR A 16 26.82 9.10 19.83
N SER A 17 26.01 9.93 20.48
CA SER A 17 24.56 9.91 20.47
C SER A 17 24.01 9.85 19.05
N GLN A 18 23.16 8.86 18.80
CA GLN A 18 22.24 8.82 17.67
C GLN A 18 21.44 10.13 17.55
N PRO A 19 21.24 10.66 16.33
CA PRO A 19 20.13 11.57 16.09
C PRO A 19 19.31 11.16 14.86
N ARG A 20 18.90 9.89 14.75
CA ARG A 20 17.87 9.49 13.77
C ARG A 20 16.48 9.36 14.36
N LYS A 21 16.35 9.14 15.68
CA LYS A 21 15.04 9.04 16.36
C LYS A 21 14.42 10.41 16.71
N LYS A 22 15.23 11.45 16.91
CA LYS A 22 14.74 12.81 17.23
C LYS A 22 14.15 13.54 16.02
N MET A 23 14.66 13.30 14.81
CA MET A 23 14.19 13.96 13.59
C MET A 23 12.78 13.50 13.19
N THR A 24 12.47 12.21 13.36
CA THR A 24 11.11 11.67 13.15
C THR A 24 10.15 12.12 14.24
N SER A 25 10.62 12.22 15.50
CA SER A 25 9.82 12.76 16.61
C SER A 25 9.47 14.24 16.38
N MET A 26 10.45 15.07 16.02
CA MET A 26 10.25 16.49 15.72
C MET A 26 9.29 16.67 14.54
N LEU A 27 9.43 15.91 13.45
CA LEU A 27 8.52 16.01 12.30
C LEU A 27 7.08 15.62 12.66
N SER A 28 6.89 14.64 13.55
CA SER A 28 5.57 14.27 14.08
C SER A 28 4.99 15.32 15.04
N PHE A 29 5.83 16.07 15.74
CA PHE A 29 5.40 17.19 16.57
C PHE A 29 5.03 18.41 15.72
N PHE A 30 5.78 18.69 14.65
CA PHE A 30 5.42 19.75 13.71
C PHE A 30 4.18 19.41 12.88
N SER A 31 3.89 18.13 12.59
CA SER A 31 2.60 17.73 12.02
C SER A 31 1.46 17.89 13.04
N LYS A 32 1.65 17.40 14.27
CA LYS A 32 0.69 17.53 15.38
C LYS A 32 0.34 18.99 15.70
N VAL A 33 1.33 19.88 15.68
CA VAL A 33 1.14 21.30 15.96
C VAL A 33 0.59 22.01 14.73
N SER A 34 1.08 21.72 13.51
CA SER A 34 0.59 22.42 12.32
C SER A 34 -0.89 22.12 12.00
N TRP A 35 -1.39 20.92 12.31
CA TRP A 35 -2.80 20.60 12.07
C TRP A 35 -3.71 21.16 13.16
N LYS A 36 -3.35 20.95 14.44
CA LYS A 36 -4.09 21.54 15.57
C LYS A 36 -4.14 23.07 15.52
N LEU A 37 -3.07 23.72 15.04
CA LEU A 37 -2.96 25.18 14.97
C LEU A 37 -3.68 25.76 13.74
N LYS A 38 -3.67 25.07 12.58
CA LYS A 38 -4.37 25.54 11.37
C LYS A 38 -5.90 25.48 11.48
N PHE A 39 -6.44 24.57 12.31
CA PHE A 39 -7.88 24.45 12.57
C PHE A 39 -8.27 24.82 14.01
N GLN A 40 -7.41 25.57 14.71
CA GLN A 40 -7.75 26.16 16.01
C GLN A 40 -8.80 27.28 15.87
N LYS A 41 -8.99 27.81 14.65
CA LYS A 41 -10.27 28.41 14.25
C LYS A 41 -11.20 27.24 13.95
N GLN A 42 -12.21 27.02 14.79
CA GLN A 42 -13.22 25.94 14.67
C GLN A 42 -13.98 26.01 13.34
N GLU A 43 -13.34 25.70 12.21
CA GLU A 43 -14.08 25.38 11.01
C GLU A 43 -14.70 24.00 11.21
N PRO A 44 -16.03 23.86 11.03
CA PRO A 44 -16.67 22.56 11.04
C PRO A 44 -15.92 21.61 10.10
N LEU A 45 -15.62 20.37 10.53
CA LEU A 45 -14.90 19.39 9.69
C LEU A 45 -15.55 19.17 8.32
N LYS A 46 -16.87 19.39 8.21
CA LYS A 46 -17.58 19.42 6.92
C LYS A 46 -17.02 20.47 5.96
N ASN A 47 -16.67 21.66 6.45
CA ASN A 47 -16.07 22.73 5.66
C ASN A 47 -14.65 22.33 5.24
N VAL A 48 -13.90 21.64 6.10
CA VAL A 48 -12.56 21.13 5.74
C VAL A 48 -12.66 20.15 4.57
N PHE A 49 -13.61 19.22 4.59
CA PHE A 49 -13.81 18.31 3.46
C PHE A 49 -14.28 19.02 2.19
N PHE A 50 -15.12 20.05 2.31
CA PHE A 50 -15.52 20.88 1.17
C PHE A 50 -14.32 21.59 0.54
N MET A 51 -13.48 22.25 1.34
CA MET A 51 -12.26 22.91 0.87
C MET A 51 -11.27 21.92 0.23
N LEU A 52 -11.18 20.70 0.75
CA LEU A 52 -10.36 19.63 0.15
C LEU A 52 -10.96 19.13 -1.16
N ALA A 53 -12.27 19.04 -1.27
CA ALA A 53 -12.96 18.64 -2.49
C ALA A 53 -12.76 19.66 -3.63
N GLU A 54 -12.84 20.96 -3.32
CA GLU A 54 -12.53 22.01 -4.28
C GLU A 54 -11.07 21.93 -4.73
N ARG A 55 -10.12 21.77 -3.79
CA ARG A 55 -8.70 21.62 -4.12
C ARG A 55 -8.37 20.35 -4.89
N ALA A 56 -9.13 19.28 -4.69
CA ALA A 56 -8.97 18.02 -5.43
C ALA A 56 -9.36 18.15 -6.91
N GLN A 57 -10.13 19.18 -7.28
CA GLN A 57 -10.55 19.47 -8.66
C GLN A 57 -9.81 20.68 -9.25
N ASP A 58 -8.84 21.25 -8.53
CA ASP A 58 -8.12 22.43 -8.99
C ASP A 58 -7.27 22.11 -10.24
N PRO A 59 -7.17 23.02 -11.23
CA PRO A 59 -6.30 22.84 -12.39
C PRO A 59 -4.84 22.52 -12.05
N SER A 60 -4.35 23.01 -10.89
CA SER A 60 -3.00 22.75 -10.41
C SER A 60 -2.86 21.37 -9.77
N ALA A 61 -2.07 20.50 -10.41
CA ALA A 61 -1.69 19.19 -9.87
C ALA A 61 -1.10 19.28 -8.44
N LYS A 62 -0.33 20.35 -8.15
CA LYS A 62 0.23 20.58 -6.82
C LYS A 62 -0.85 20.74 -5.75
N LYS A 63 -1.93 21.46 -6.05
CA LYS A 63 -3.04 21.64 -5.09
C LYS A 63 -3.84 20.35 -4.92
N ARG A 64 -4.08 19.60 -6.00
CA ARG A 64 -4.71 18.27 -5.94
C ARG A 64 -3.88 17.30 -5.10
N HIS A 65 -2.57 17.25 -5.31
CA HIS A 65 -1.64 16.43 -4.53
C HIS A 65 -1.67 16.81 -3.04
N LEU A 66 -1.63 18.11 -2.73
CA LEU A 66 -1.75 18.60 -1.35
C LEU A 66 -3.09 18.24 -0.71
N ALA A 67 -4.18 18.18 -1.48
CA ALA A 67 -5.47 17.72 -0.99
C ALA A 67 -5.41 16.23 -0.57
N MET A 68 -4.84 15.36 -1.42
CA MET A 68 -4.66 13.93 -1.11
C MET A 68 -3.78 13.73 0.12
N ARG A 69 -2.65 14.45 0.19
CA ARG A 69 -1.74 14.40 1.34
C ARG A 69 -2.39 14.88 2.64
N SER A 70 -3.27 15.88 2.55
CA SER A 70 -4.02 16.39 3.71
C SER A 70 -5.00 15.34 4.24
N LEU A 71 -5.67 14.59 3.34
CA LEU A 71 -6.52 13.45 3.73
C LEU A 71 -5.70 12.35 4.43
N GLY A 72 -4.51 12.02 3.93
CA GLY A 72 -3.62 11.04 4.55
C GLY A 72 -3.10 11.49 5.92
N THR A 73 -2.79 12.77 6.07
CA THR A 73 -2.38 13.36 7.36
C THR A 73 -3.52 13.26 8.38
N MET A 74 -4.73 13.66 7.99
CA MET A 74 -5.94 13.53 8.82
C MET A 74 -6.19 12.07 9.22
N ALA A 75 -6.03 11.13 8.29
CA ALA A 75 -6.27 9.71 8.57
C ALA A 75 -5.27 9.10 9.58
N CYS A 76 -4.06 9.64 9.64
CA CYS A 76 -3.07 9.26 10.64
C CYS A 76 -3.38 9.85 12.02
N GLU A 77 -3.85 11.10 12.07
CA GLU A 77 -4.03 11.85 13.31
C GLU A 77 -5.36 11.58 14.01
N ASP A 78 -6.45 11.37 13.26
CA ASP A 78 -7.79 11.13 13.82
C ASP A 78 -8.53 9.97 13.13
N PRO A 79 -8.29 8.73 13.59
CA PRO A 79 -8.95 7.54 13.05
C PRO A 79 -10.47 7.54 13.18
N GLU A 80 -11.04 8.25 14.16
CA GLU A 80 -12.49 8.31 14.32
C GLU A 80 -13.15 9.13 13.19
N GLN A 81 -12.50 10.21 12.74
CA GLN A 81 -13.00 10.96 11.58
C GLN A 81 -12.95 10.13 10.31
N VAL A 82 -11.93 9.28 10.15
CA VAL A 82 -11.86 8.37 9.01
C VAL A 82 -13.10 7.48 8.97
N ARG A 83 -13.52 6.91 10.12
CA ARG A 83 -14.71 6.06 10.15
C ARG A 83 -16.00 6.83 9.89
N LYS A 84 -16.10 8.05 10.42
CA LYS A 84 -17.27 8.92 10.26
C LYS A 84 -17.44 9.44 8.83
N TYR A 85 -16.36 9.85 8.19
CA TYR A 85 -16.36 10.52 6.88
C TYR A 85 -15.80 9.67 5.74
N LYS A 86 -15.62 8.36 5.94
CA LYS A 86 -15.05 7.42 4.96
C LYS A 86 -15.60 7.56 3.56
N LYS A 87 -16.90 7.79 3.38
CA LYS A 87 -17.50 7.88 2.03
C LYS A 87 -16.95 9.07 1.26
N ILE A 88 -16.85 10.23 1.91
CA ILE A 88 -16.31 11.47 1.33
C ILE A 88 -14.81 11.30 1.06
N MET A 89 -14.07 10.73 2.00
CA MET A 89 -12.63 10.52 1.81
C MET A 89 -12.33 9.55 0.67
N LEU A 90 -13.07 8.43 0.57
CA LEU A 90 -12.91 7.46 -0.50
C LEU A 90 -13.26 8.06 -1.87
N ASP A 91 -14.32 8.87 -1.94
CA ASP A 91 -14.71 9.57 -3.17
C ASP A 91 -13.60 10.47 -3.70
N LEU A 92 -13.04 11.32 -2.84
CA LEU A 92 -11.92 12.22 -3.20
C LEU A 92 -10.67 11.46 -3.63
N LEU A 93 -10.37 10.34 -2.96
CA LEU A 93 -9.19 9.54 -3.28
C LEU A 93 -9.36 8.73 -4.56
N VAL A 94 -10.57 8.24 -4.83
CA VAL A 94 -10.87 7.60 -6.11
C VAL A 94 -10.77 8.65 -7.22
N HIS A 95 -11.23 9.88 -7.01
CA HIS A 95 -10.99 10.95 -7.97
C HIS A 95 -9.49 11.18 -8.22
N GLY A 96 -8.67 11.25 -7.16
CA GLY A 96 -7.21 11.40 -7.27
C GLY A 96 -6.50 10.19 -7.90
N LEU A 97 -7.05 8.98 -7.78
CA LEU A 97 -6.55 7.77 -8.44
C LEU A 97 -6.64 7.85 -9.97
N TYR A 98 -7.66 8.55 -10.48
CA TYR A 98 -7.89 8.77 -11.91
C TYR A 98 -7.42 10.16 -12.37
N ASP A 99 -6.44 10.76 -11.68
CA ASP A 99 -5.89 12.05 -12.10
C ASP A 99 -5.39 11.94 -13.56
N PRO A 100 -5.84 12.83 -14.47
CA PRO A 100 -5.57 12.67 -15.89
C PRO A 100 -4.13 12.99 -16.28
N VAL A 101 -3.34 13.67 -15.42
CA VAL A 101 -2.06 14.26 -15.82
C VAL A 101 -0.93 13.99 -14.83
N SER A 102 -1.20 13.83 -13.53
CA SER A 102 -0.17 13.81 -12.49
C SER A 102 -0.03 12.45 -11.80
N SER A 103 1.09 11.79 -12.07
CA SER A 103 1.51 10.57 -11.36
C SER A 103 1.69 10.80 -9.86
N GLU A 104 2.05 12.02 -9.44
CA GLU A 104 2.22 12.39 -8.04
C GLU A 104 0.90 12.45 -7.28
N VAL A 105 -0.18 12.86 -7.95
CA VAL A 105 -1.54 12.83 -7.37
C VAL A 105 -2.01 11.38 -7.24
N ILE A 106 -1.81 10.57 -8.27
CA ILE A 106 -2.15 9.14 -8.24
C ILE A 106 -1.39 8.43 -7.11
N TYR A 107 -0.08 8.65 -7.03
CA TYR A 107 0.77 8.04 -6.02
C TYR A 107 0.36 8.43 -4.59
N GLU A 108 0.07 9.72 -4.36
CA GLU A 108 -0.40 10.18 -3.06
C GLU A 108 -1.76 9.59 -2.70
N SER A 109 -2.63 9.39 -3.69
CA SER A 109 -3.93 8.76 -3.53
C SER A 109 -3.80 7.28 -3.13
N VAL A 110 -2.93 6.51 -3.81
CA VAL A 110 -2.64 5.09 -3.47
C VAL A 110 -2.12 4.96 -2.03
N LYS A 111 -1.15 5.80 -1.64
CA LYS A 111 -0.62 5.80 -0.27
C LYS A 111 -1.68 6.13 0.75
N THR A 112 -2.48 7.16 0.48
CA THR A 112 -3.53 7.60 1.40
C THR A 112 -4.63 6.56 1.52
N LEU A 113 -5.02 5.91 0.43
CA LEU A 113 -5.95 4.79 0.42
C LEU A 113 -5.41 3.65 1.30
N THR A 114 -4.15 3.26 1.14
CA THR A 114 -3.53 2.20 1.95
C THR A 114 -3.69 2.46 3.46
N ILE A 115 -3.54 3.72 3.88
CA ILE A 115 -3.74 4.14 5.27
C ILE A 115 -5.22 4.03 5.67
N ILE A 116 -6.11 4.65 4.90
CA ILE A 116 -7.56 4.69 5.20
C ILE A 116 -8.16 3.29 5.25
N LEU A 117 -7.87 2.44 4.25
CA LEU A 117 -8.31 1.05 4.20
C LEU A 117 -7.83 0.27 5.43
N GLY A 118 -6.60 0.51 5.90
CA GLY A 118 -6.09 -0.04 7.15
C GLY A 118 -6.90 0.40 8.37
N LYS A 119 -7.29 1.68 8.46
CA LYS A 119 -8.09 2.21 9.58
C LYS A 119 -9.54 1.71 9.59
N ILE A 120 -10.17 1.59 8.42
CA ILE A 120 -11.55 1.12 8.29
C ILE A 120 -11.66 -0.41 8.19
N GLN A 121 -10.53 -1.12 8.02
CA GLN A 121 -10.47 -2.58 7.87
C GLN A 121 -11.44 -3.09 6.79
N GLY A 122 -11.49 -2.41 5.65
CA GLY A 122 -12.40 -2.77 4.56
C GLY A 122 -13.89 -2.40 4.77
N LYS A 123 -14.28 -1.90 5.95
CA LYS A 123 -15.69 -1.66 6.28
C LYS A 123 -16.26 -0.43 5.56
N GLY A 124 -17.23 -0.68 4.69
CA GLY A 124 -17.96 0.39 3.99
C GLY A 124 -17.28 0.89 2.72
N LEU A 125 -16.44 0.06 2.08
CA LEU A 125 -15.93 0.36 0.73
C LEU A 125 -17.05 0.44 -0.31
N GLY A 126 -18.12 -0.36 -0.19
CA GLY A 126 -19.21 -0.32 -1.16
C GLY A 126 -18.70 -0.56 -2.59
N SER A 127 -19.14 0.28 -3.54
CA SER A 127 -18.72 0.26 -4.95
C SER A 127 -17.29 0.73 -5.17
N PHE A 128 -16.73 1.58 -4.29
CA PHE A 128 -15.33 2.04 -4.40
C PHE A 128 -14.33 0.90 -4.45
N PHE A 129 -14.69 -0.29 -3.92
CA PHE A 129 -13.88 -1.49 -4.06
C PHE A 129 -13.52 -1.79 -5.52
N ILE A 130 -14.48 -1.63 -6.44
CA ILE A 130 -14.27 -1.91 -7.87
C ILE A 130 -13.25 -0.91 -8.43
N ASP A 131 -13.51 0.38 -8.27
CA ASP A 131 -12.70 1.46 -8.84
C ASP A 131 -11.26 1.41 -8.33
N ILE A 132 -11.09 1.27 -7.01
CA ILE A 132 -9.77 1.16 -6.38
C ILE A 132 -9.06 -0.10 -6.90
N THR A 133 -9.75 -1.24 -7.03
CA THR A 133 -9.12 -2.48 -7.52
C THR A 133 -8.67 -2.35 -8.97
N LEU A 134 -9.53 -1.82 -9.84
CA LEU A 134 -9.22 -1.67 -11.26
C LEU A 134 -8.03 -0.75 -11.47
N GLN A 135 -8.00 0.39 -10.78
CA GLN A 135 -6.89 1.32 -10.91
C GLN A 135 -5.62 0.81 -10.24
N THR A 136 -5.71 0.19 -9.05
CA THR A 136 -4.51 -0.36 -8.38
C THR A 136 -3.82 -1.40 -9.25
N ARG A 137 -4.60 -2.20 -9.98
CA ARG A 137 -4.07 -3.21 -10.90
C ARG A 137 -3.19 -2.60 -12.00
N THR A 138 -3.58 -1.49 -12.60
CA THR A 138 -2.81 -0.88 -13.69
C THR A 138 -1.48 -0.31 -13.22
N LEU A 139 -1.32 -0.10 -11.91
CA LEU A 139 -0.13 0.44 -11.26
C LEU A 139 0.85 -0.64 -10.76
N LEU A 140 0.51 -1.93 -10.91
CA LEU A 140 1.38 -3.02 -10.44
C LEU A 140 2.68 -3.14 -11.24
N ASP A 141 2.64 -2.76 -12.52
CA ASP A 141 3.78 -2.82 -13.46
C ASP A 141 4.33 -1.41 -13.77
N ASP A 142 4.05 -0.41 -12.93
CA ASP A 142 4.55 0.96 -13.11
C ASP A 142 6.09 1.01 -13.10
N GLU A 143 6.72 1.90 -13.84
CA GLU A 143 8.20 1.99 -13.86
C GLU A 143 8.78 2.47 -12.52
N ASN A 144 8.00 3.23 -11.73
CA ASN A 144 8.42 3.74 -10.45
C ASN A 144 8.27 2.69 -9.34
N ASP A 145 9.39 2.27 -8.76
CA ASP A 145 9.44 1.31 -7.66
C ASP A 145 8.51 1.68 -6.48
N SER A 146 8.40 2.96 -6.15
CA SER A 146 7.56 3.42 -5.04
C SER A 146 6.07 3.28 -5.36
N MET A 147 5.70 3.52 -6.62
CA MET A 147 4.34 3.30 -7.12
C MET A 147 4.01 1.82 -7.08
N ARG A 148 4.83 0.95 -7.71
CA ARG A 148 4.62 -0.51 -7.69
C ARG A 148 4.51 -1.04 -6.26
N TYR A 149 5.44 -0.66 -5.39
CA TYR A 149 5.40 -1.04 -3.98
C TYR A 149 4.05 -0.71 -3.33
N SER A 150 3.59 0.53 -3.49
CA SER A 150 2.34 0.98 -2.88
C SER A 150 1.12 0.31 -3.51
N ALA A 151 1.15 0.06 -4.82
CA ALA A 151 0.11 -0.65 -5.55
C ALA A 151 0.00 -2.11 -5.08
N PHE A 152 1.12 -2.83 -4.92
CA PHE A 152 1.10 -4.19 -4.36
C PHE A 152 0.51 -4.20 -2.96
N VAL A 153 0.94 -3.31 -2.07
CA VAL A 153 0.41 -3.24 -0.70
C VAL A 153 -1.10 -3.01 -0.71
N LEU A 154 -1.59 -2.05 -1.52
CA LEU A 154 -3.01 -1.75 -1.64
C LEU A 154 -3.81 -2.93 -2.24
N PHE A 155 -3.29 -3.58 -3.28
CA PHE A 155 -3.94 -4.74 -3.90
C PHE A 155 -4.04 -5.92 -2.92
N GLY A 156 -3.01 -6.14 -2.09
CA GLY A 156 -3.02 -7.14 -1.04
C GLY A 156 -4.06 -6.85 0.05
N GLN A 157 -4.23 -5.59 0.44
CA GLN A 157 -5.31 -5.18 1.34
C GLN A 157 -6.70 -5.43 0.72
N LEU A 158 -6.88 -5.10 -0.55
CA LEU A 158 -8.14 -5.36 -1.27
C LEU A 158 -8.46 -6.86 -1.32
N ALA A 159 -7.45 -7.72 -1.46
CA ALA A 159 -7.63 -9.18 -1.40
C ALA A 159 -8.21 -9.62 -0.04
N ALA A 160 -7.80 -9.00 1.07
CA ALA A 160 -8.38 -9.26 2.38
C ALA A 160 -9.83 -8.72 2.52
N PHE A 161 -10.21 -7.71 1.74
CA PHE A 161 -11.48 -7.00 1.88
C PHE A 161 -12.56 -7.36 0.84
N ALA A 162 -12.25 -8.17 -0.18
CA ALA A 162 -13.23 -8.53 -1.20
C ALA A 162 -14.50 -9.20 -0.61
N GLY A 163 -14.33 -9.97 0.48
CA GLY A 163 -15.41 -10.67 1.17
C GLY A 163 -16.23 -11.56 0.22
N ARG A 164 -17.46 -11.91 0.61
CA ARG A 164 -18.34 -12.71 -0.28
C ARG A 164 -18.87 -11.91 -1.46
N LYS A 165 -19.20 -10.63 -1.24
CA LYS A 165 -19.83 -9.75 -2.24
C LYS A 165 -18.96 -9.56 -3.47
N TRP A 166 -17.67 -9.25 -3.29
CA TRP A 166 -16.77 -8.94 -4.40
C TRP A 166 -15.89 -10.12 -4.82
N LYS A 167 -16.06 -11.30 -4.21
CA LYS A 167 -15.23 -12.49 -4.49
C LYS A 167 -15.11 -12.81 -5.99
N LYS A 168 -16.24 -12.90 -6.70
CA LYS A 168 -16.25 -13.26 -8.13
C LYS A 168 -15.52 -12.23 -8.97
N PHE A 169 -15.78 -10.95 -8.71
CA PHE A 169 -15.08 -9.85 -9.36
C PHE A 169 -13.57 -9.92 -9.08
N PHE A 170 -13.17 -10.06 -7.82
CA PHE A 170 -11.77 -10.07 -7.42
C PHE A 170 -11.00 -11.30 -7.96
N ILE A 171 -11.64 -12.47 -8.10
CA ILE A 171 -11.06 -13.62 -8.82
C ILE A 171 -10.70 -13.22 -10.26
N GLY A 172 -11.60 -12.53 -10.96
CA GLY A 172 -11.34 -12.04 -12.31
C GLY A 172 -10.17 -11.06 -12.37
N GLN A 173 -10.01 -10.23 -11.33
CA GLN A 173 -8.88 -9.29 -11.23
C GLN A 173 -7.57 -10.02 -10.96
N VAL A 174 -7.54 -10.96 -10.01
CA VAL A 174 -6.35 -11.77 -9.69
C VAL A 174 -5.88 -12.60 -10.88
N LYS A 175 -6.80 -13.12 -11.70
CA LYS A 175 -6.44 -13.81 -12.96
C LYS A 175 -5.71 -12.88 -13.93
N GLN A 176 -6.16 -11.64 -14.05
CA GLN A 176 -5.57 -10.64 -14.94
C GLN A 176 -4.24 -10.08 -14.41
N THR A 177 -3.99 -10.14 -13.09
CA THR A 177 -2.72 -9.69 -12.48
C THR A 177 -1.70 -10.80 -12.27
N ARG A 178 -1.98 -12.01 -12.78
CA ARG A 178 -1.11 -13.18 -12.58
C ARG A 178 0.31 -12.91 -13.07
N ASP A 179 0.46 -12.35 -14.25
CA ASP A 179 1.78 -12.15 -14.86
C ASP A 179 2.58 -11.09 -14.10
N SER A 180 1.96 -9.95 -13.78
CA SER A 180 2.54 -8.91 -12.92
C SER A 180 3.01 -9.49 -11.58
N LEU A 181 2.18 -10.31 -10.92
CA LEU A 181 2.55 -10.97 -9.67
C LEU A 181 3.77 -11.88 -9.85
N LEU A 182 3.82 -12.69 -10.90
CA LEU A 182 4.93 -13.63 -11.12
C LEU A 182 6.24 -12.91 -11.46
N ILE A 183 6.19 -11.88 -12.31
CA ILE A 183 7.37 -11.10 -12.70
C ILE A 183 7.94 -10.37 -11.49
N HIS A 184 7.09 -9.69 -10.71
CA HIS A 184 7.53 -8.87 -9.58
C HIS A 184 7.86 -9.65 -8.31
N LEU A 185 7.70 -10.98 -8.26
CA LEU A 185 8.31 -11.80 -7.20
C LEU A 185 9.85 -11.68 -7.20
N GLN A 186 10.45 -11.41 -8.37
CA GLN A 186 11.87 -11.20 -8.56
C GLN A 186 12.18 -9.73 -8.92
N ASP A 187 11.37 -8.79 -8.43
CA ASP A 187 11.60 -7.37 -8.69
C ASP A 187 13.02 -6.96 -8.26
N ARG A 188 13.65 -6.11 -9.08
CA ARG A 188 15.00 -5.57 -8.81
C ARG A 188 15.05 -4.82 -7.48
N ASN A 189 13.95 -4.20 -7.08
CA ASN A 189 13.79 -3.58 -5.79
C ASN A 189 13.30 -4.61 -4.74
N PRO A 190 14.10 -4.90 -3.69
CA PRO A 190 13.75 -5.91 -2.71
C PRO A 190 12.50 -5.57 -1.89
N HIS A 191 12.15 -4.29 -1.75
CA HIS A 191 10.92 -3.88 -1.07
C HIS A 191 9.69 -4.19 -1.92
N VAL A 192 9.78 -3.98 -3.24
CA VAL A 192 8.71 -4.34 -4.18
C VAL A 192 8.55 -5.86 -4.23
N ALA A 193 9.64 -6.62 -4.34
CA ALA A 193 9.59 -8.08 -4.32
C ALA A 193 8.90 -8.63 -3.05
N LYS A 194 9.23 -8.06 -1.89
CA LYS A 194 8.59 -8.42 -0.61
C LYS A 194 7.10 -8.05 -0.57
N ALA A 195 6.74 -6.87 -1.06
CA ALA A 195 5.34 -6.45 -1.16
C ALA A 195 4.56 -7.40 -2.09
N CYS A 196 5.10 -7.68 -3.28
CA CYS A 196 4.53 -8.62 -4.24
C CYS A 196 4.33 -10.01 -3.61
N LYS A 197 5.33 -10.57 -2.93
CA LYS A 197 5.20 -11.86 -2.23
C LYS A 197 4.07 -11.87 -1.20
N THR A 198 3.92 -10.80 -0.43
CA THR A 198 2.84 -10.65 0.56
C THR A 198 1.48 -10.58 -0.13
N THR A 199 1.38 -9.80 -1.21
CA THR A 199 0.17 -9.67 -2.02
C THR A 199 -0.21 -10.98 -2.69
N PHE A 200 0.78 -11.73 -3.20
CA PHE A 200 0.58 -13.05 -3.76
C PHE A 200 -0.06 -14.01 -2.74
N GLN A 201 0.45 -14.03 -1.51
CA GLN A 201 -0.12 -14.82 -0.41
C GLN A 201 -1.56 -14.39 -0.06
N ALA A 202 -1.84 -13.08 -0.07
CA ALA A 202 -3.19 -12.57 0.16
C ALA A 202 -4.16 -12.91 -0.98
N CYS A 203 -3.68 -12.96 -2.23
CA CYS A 203 -4.45 -13.34 -3.41
C CYS A 203 -4.69 -14.85 -3.54
N SER A 204 -3.97 -15.64 -2.76
CA SER A 204 -3.95 -17.09 -2.83
C SER A 204 -5.31 -17.80 -2.72
N PRO A 205 -6.31 -17.32 -1.94
CA PRO A 205 -7.65 -17.91 -1.93
C PRO A 205 -8.44 -17.71 -3.24
N TYR A 206 -8.00 -16.77 -4.08
CA TYR A 206 -8.64 -16.42 -5.36
C TYR A 206 -7.95 -17.07 -6.57
N LEU A 207 -6.76 -17.64 -6.35
CA LEU A 207 -5.99 -18.37 -7.36
C LEU A 207 -6.42 -19.84 -7.51
N LYS A 208 -7.18 -20.40 -6.55
CA LYS A 208 -7.65 -21.79 -6.62
C LYS A 208 -8.57 -21.96 -7.82
N LEU A 209 -8.15 -22.77 -8.80
CA LEU A 209 -9.07 -23.31 -9.80
C LEU A 209 -10.15 -24.10 -9.06
N ARG A 210 -11.41 -23.78 -9.32
CA ARG A 210 -12.53 -24.64 -8.93
C ARG A 210 -12.22 -26.01 -9.55
N LYS A 211 -12.29 -27.10 -8.75
CA LYS A 211 -12.44 -28.44 -9.32
C LYS A 211 -13.65 -28.38 -10.26
N GLU A 212 -13.41 -28.34 -11.56
CA GLU A 212 -14.44 -28.66 -12.53
C GLU A 212 -14.75 -30.14 -12.31
N TYR A 213 -15.86 -30.39 -11.63
CA TYR A 213 -16.53 -31.67 -11.77
C TYR A 213 -17.02 -31.74 -13.21
N ASN A 214 -16.21 -32.34 -14.08
CA ASN A 214 -16.62 -33.45 -14.94
C ASN A 214 -15.41 -33.94 -15.75
N PHE A 215 -15.34 -35.26 -15.88
CA PHE A 215 -14.29 -36.02 -16.53
C PHE A 215 -14.08 -35.58 -17.99
N GLN A 216 -12.83 -35.27 -18.34
CA GLN A 216 -12.08 -36.01 -19.35
C GLN A 216 -10.61 -35.61 -19.26
N SER A 217 -9.76 -36.63 -19.38
CA SER A 217 -8.31 -36.56 -19.36
C SER A 217 -7.78 -35.43 -20.23
N ASP A 218 -6.96 -34.56 -19.64
CA ASP A 218 -5.77 -34.03 -20.29
C ASP A 218 -4.77 -33.72 -19.18
N GLU A 219 -3.67 -34.46 -19.14
CA GLU A 219 -2.52 -34.20 -18.26
C GLU A 219 -1.77 -32.89 -18.61
N ASP A 220 -2.25 -32.12 -19.59
CA ASP A 220 -1.52 -31.01 -20.19
C ASP A 220 -2.09 -29.64 -19.85
N GLN A 221 -1.89 -29.20 -18.61
CA GLN A 221 -1.79 -27.76 -18.33
C GLN A 221 -0.85 -27.42 -17.15
N ARG A 222 0.14 -28.27 -16.87
CA ARG A 222 1.25 -27.88 -16.00
C ARG A 222 2.11 -26.87 -16.73
N ASN A 223 2.22 -25.64 -16.23
CA ASN A 223 3.17 -24.66 -16.77
C ASN A 223 4.58 -25.01 -16.27
N PRO A 224 5.42 -25.70 -17.06
CA PRO A 224 6.66 -26.29 -16.56
C PRO A 224 7.68 -25.20 -16.24
N LYS A 225 7.60 -24.05 -16.93
CA LYS A 225 8.42 -22.86 -16.67
C LYS A 225 8.11 -22.29 -15.29
N LEU A 226 6.83 -22.18 -14.94
CA LEU A 226 6.39 -21.70 -13.63
C LEU A 226 6.83 -22.65 -12.50
N CYS A 227 6.67 -23.96 -12.66
CA CYS A 227 7.17 -24.94 -11.68
C CYS A 227 8.70 -24.85 -11.50
N ARG A 228 9.45 -24.65 -12.59
CA ARG A 228 10.92 -24.54 -12.56
C ARG A 228 11.39 -23.24 -11.91
N GLN A 229 10.71 -22.12 -12.17
CA GLN A 229 11.00 -20.84 -11.52
C GLN A 229 10.67 -20.89 -10.02
N LEU A 230 9.51 -21.45 -9.66
CA LEU A 230 9.10 -21.52 -8.26
C LEU A 230 9.94 -22.53 -7.46
N SER A 231 10.31 -23.68 -8.03
CA SER A 231 11.20 -24.65 -7.35
C SER A 231 12.58 -24.07 -7.05
N HIS A 232 13.11 -23.25 -7.95
CA HIS A 232 14.44 -22.67 -7.77
C HIS A 232 14.46 -21.50 -6.78
N TYR A 233 13.42 -20.66 -6.78
CA TYR A 233 13.47 -19.37 -6.06
C TYR A 233 12.50 -19.24 -4.89
N HIS A 234 11.36 -19.94 -4.92
CA HIS A 234 10.32 -19.88 -3.89
C HIS A 234 9.67 -21.25 -3.66
N PRO A 235 10.41 -22.24 -3.13
CA PRO A 235 9.90 -23.59 -2.92
C PRO A 235 8.64 -23.61 -2.01
N GLU A 236 8.52 -22.66 -1.10
CA GLU A 236 7.33 -22.48 -0.26
C GLU A 236 6.10 -22.05 -1.05
N LEU A 237 6.28 -21.25 -2.12
CA LEU A 237 5.18 -20.90 -3.02
C LEU A 237 4.85 -22.08 -3.91
N LEU A 238 5.84 -22.81 -4.41
CA LEU A 238 5.61 -24.04 -5.17
C LEU A 238 4.79 -25.06 -4.36
N GLN A 239 5.16 -25.28 -3.10
CA GLN A 239 4.40 -26.14 -2.20
C GLN A 239 2.99 -25.61 -1.96
N PHE A 240 2.82 -24.29 -1.85
CA PHE A 240 1.49 -23.67 -1.83
C PHE A 240 0.69 -23.96 -3.11
N PHE A 241 1.29 -23.81 -4.29
CA PHE A 241 0.61 -24.09 -5.56
C PHE A 241 0.20 -25.56 -5.69
N TYR A 242 1.07 -26.50 -5.33
CA TYR A 242 0.75 -27.93 -5.30
C TYR A 242 -0.32 -28.27 -4.26
N ALA A 243 -0.19 -27.76 -3.03
CA ALA A 243 -1.17 -27.99 -1.96
C ALA A 243 -2.57 -27.45 -2.31
N ASN A 244 -2.65 -26.47 -3.20
CA ASN A 244 -3.90 -25.86 -3.64
C ASN A 244 -4.34 -26.29 -5.04
N LYS A 245 -3.66 -27.27 -5.67
CA LYS A 245 -3.95 -27.79 -7.02
C LYS A 245 -4.02 -26.70 -8.10
N ILE A 246 -3.12 -25.73 -8.01
CA ILE A 246 -3.00 -24.63 -8.98
C ILE A 246 -2.00 -25.00 -10.11
N LEU A 247 -1.07 -25.92 -9.82
CA LEU A 247 -0.13 -26.60 -10.72
C LEU A 247 -0.28 -28.11 -10.52
#